data_AF-A0A7W1UD73-F1
#
_entry.id   AF-A0A7W1UD73-F1
#
_cell.length_a   1.000
_cell.length_b   1.000
_cell.length_c   1.000
_cell.angle_alpha   90.00
_cell.angle_beta   90.00
_cell.angle_gamma   90.00
#
_symmetry.space_group_name_H-M   'P 1'
#
loop_
_entity.id
_entity.type
_entity.pdbx_description
1 polymer ?
#
loop_
_entity_poly.entity_id
_entity_poly.type
_entity_poly.pdbx_seq_one_letter_code
_entity_poly.pdbx_strand_id
1 'polypeptide(L)'
;GTKGLGLFPQNADEDYPYFGEFHGDHNVLASALRRRAFRADGSGRVSPIHRTIAEFLAAKFLVHRIREGLPLKRVLALLTGFDGGTLAELRGVYAWLACLCEEESAILIDRDPLGIILYGDAAILSLLSRQLLIKSLRDLAKKNPSFRAENWSAEQFGALVSADLAPIFAQILKDQEESPVFLDCILDAIEHGPLLPELGHDLLKILYDPTRAGENRVSALAAFRHTLPNDREALKTLLEDINEERVLDDNRRLRGILLYALYPATIRPNEIGRYLVQEAEHHINAYTTFVAKDLVLLTNPEELPLILSEVNALNFAGNPDHYIWREFIGHLILQILVHHGETAPAVQLYDWLGKALDQYWQPVADQEETAAIQRWLSSHPTVPLALFHHWLSITPFESPVLEYNDFWARLYNVNPPEGFPQWLLQLAGTQSNTTKADFLFRESVRMSASSQRRDGLTLKEFWEFTRHNDRFRGVLEIELCWNIPTWAIKKALRKKEKTRQRESRRAVNFQ
;
A
#
# COMPACT_ATOMS: atom_id res chain seq x y z
N GLY A 1 10.93 37.04 8.38
CA GLY A 1 12.06 37.26 7.44
C GLY A 1 11.55 38.04 6.25
N THR A 2 12.40 38.86 5.63
CA THR A 2 12.01 39.61 4.42
C THR A 2 11.82 38.68 3.23
N LYS A 3 10.89 39.00 2.34
CA LYS A 3 10.61 38.24 1.10
C LYS A 3 11.50 38.67 -0.06
N GLY A 4 11.91 39.93 -0.07
CA GLY A 4 12.70 40.48 -1.17
C GLY A 4 13.17 41.90 -0.88
N LEU A 5 13.30 42.70 -1.94
CA LEU A 5 13.74 44.09 -1.90
C LEU A 5 12.86 44.97 -2.79
N GLY A 6 12.54 46.18 -2.31
CA GLY A 6 11.91 47.23 -3.10
C GLY A 6 12.95 47.97 -3.94
N LEU A 7 12.71 48.11 -5.23
CA LEU A 7 13.56 48.86 -6.17
C LEU A 7 13.35 50.38 -6.10
N PHE A 8 12.24 50.82 -5.52
CA PHE A 8 11.93 52.23 -5.30
C PHE A 8 11.30 52.42 -3.92
N PRO A 9 11.45 53.59 -3.27
CA PRO A 9 10.91 53.83 -1.93
C PRO A 9 9.41 53.59 -1.82
N GLN A 10 8.63 53.96 -2.84
CA GLN A 10 7.18 53.77 -2.87
C GLN A 10 6.74 52.30 -2.96
N ASN A 11 7.66 51.39 -3.29
CA ASN A 11 7.41 49.96 -3.37
C ASN A 11 7.95 49.19 -2.16
N ALA A 12 8.56 49.88 -1.19
CA ALA A 12 9.12 49.25 -0.01
C ALA A 12 8.10 49.06 1.11
N ASP A 13 8.26 47.98 1.87
CA ASP A 13 7.52 47.68 3.11
C ASP A 13 8.38 46.78 4.02
N GLU A 14 7.79 46.24 5.08
CA GLU A 14 8.47 45.35 6.03
C GLU A 14 8.98 44.05 5.37
N ASP A 15 8.27 43.52 4.38
CA ASP A 15 8.66 42.31 3.64
C ASP A 15 9.67 42.62 2.51
N TYR A 16 9.65 43.83 1.98
CA TYR A 16 10.48 44.31 0.86
C TYR A 16 11.17 45.63 1.21
N PRO A 17 12.19 45.64 2.09
CA PRO A 17 12.89 46.87 2.42
C PRO A 17 13.52 47.52 1.18
N TYR A 18 13.65 48.85 1.22
CA TYR A 18 14.20 49.61 0.09
C TYR A 18 15.70 49.33 -0.06
N PHE A 19 16.13 48.90 -1.26
CA PHE A 19 17.53 48.53 -1.47
C PHE A 19 18.51 49.70 -1.26
N GLY A 20 18.03 50.95 -1.37
CA GLY A 20 18.84 52.15 -1.16
C GLY A 20 19.17 52.42 0.31
N GLU A 21 18.57 51.69 1.26
CA GLU A 21 18.92 51.78 2.69
C GLU A 21 20.15 50.94 3.04
N PHE A 22 20.59 50.05 2.15
CA PHE A 22 21.76 49.21 2.36
C PHE A 22 23.05 49.97 2.05
N HIS A 23 24.08 49.75 2.88
CA HIS A 23 25.41 50.32 2.67
C HIS A 23 26.10 49.70 1.43
N GLY A 24 26.80 50.53 0.66
CA GLY A 24 27.60 50.11 -0.49
C GLY A 24 27.43 51.03 -1.70
N ASP A 25 28.00 50.64 -2.84
CA ASP A 25 27.77 51.33 -4.11
C ASP A 25 26.39 50.97 -4.67
N HIS A 26 25.46 51.93 -4.62
CA HIS A 26 24.08 51.74 -5.08
C HIS A 26 23.99 51.37 -6.56
N ASN A 27 24.94 51.76 -7.42
CA ASN A 27 24.94 51.36 -8.82
C ASN A 27 25.26 49.86 -8.96
N VAL A 28 26.20 49.37 -8.15
CA VAL A 28 26.55 47.94 -8.10
C VAL A 28 25.38 47.14 -7.56
N LEU A 29 24.74 47.59 -6.47
CA LEU A 29 23.56 46.93 -5.90
C LEU A 29 22.41 46.88 -6.90
N ALA A 30 22.07 48.01 -7.53
CA ALA A 30 21.01 48.06 -8.55
C ALA A 30 21.32 47.15 -9.76
N SER A 31 22.60 47.04 -10.16
CA SER A 31 23.03 46.12 -11.22
C SER A 31 22.90 44.65 -10.79
N ALA A 32 23.22 44.32 -9.54
CA ALA A 32 23.10 42.97 -8.99
C ALA A 32 21.63 42.51 -8.93
N LEU A 33 20.71 43.39 -8.52
CA LEU A 33 19.27 43.12 -8.45
C LEU A 33 18.62 42.84 -9.81
N ARG A 34 19.28 43.21 -10.92
CA ARG A 34 18.84 42.91 -12.29
C ARG A 34 19.42 41.61 -12.85
N ARG A 35 20.28 40.91 -12.09
CA ARG A 35 20.84 39.62 -12.50
C ARG A 35 19.86 38.49 -12.25
N ARG A 36 20.11 37.35 -12.90
CA ARG A 36 19.33 36.11 -12.78
C ARG A 36 19.38 35.44 -11.41
N ALA A 37 20.03 36.03 -10.41
CA ALA A 37 19.89 35.57 -9.02
C ALA A 37 18.56 36.05 -8.39
N PHE A 38 17.94 37.06 -9.00
CA PHE A 38 16.68 37.66 -8.58
C PHE A 38 15.62 37.50 -9.66
N ARG A 39 14.35 37.46 -9.24
CA ARG A 39 13.17 37.53 -10.10
C ARG A 39 12.31 38.71 -9.71
N ALA A 40 11.53 39.22 -10.66
CA ALA A 40 10.51 40.22 -10.37
C ALA A 40 9.44 39.61 -9.44
N ASP A 41 9.01 40.39 -8.44
CA ASP A 41 8.01 39.98 -7.45
C ASP A 41 6.93 41.06 -7.30
N GLY A 42 6.24 41.32 -8.40
CA GLY A 42 5.33 42.45 -8.54
C GLY A 42 6.03 43.73 -9.02
N SER A 43 5.28 44.83 -9.00
CA SER A 43 5.76 46.11 -9.54
C SER A 43 6.82 46.74 -8.64
N GLY A 44 8.02 46.95 -9.20
CA GLY A 44 9.12 47.62 -8.48
C GLY A 44 9.70 46.81 -7.32
N ARG A 45 9.52 45.49 -7.30
CA ARG A 45 10.01 44.57 -6.26
C ARG A 45 10.74 43.39 -6.89
N VAL A 46 11.74 42.88 -6.17
CA VAL A 46 12.49 41.69 -6.56
C VAL A 46 12.66 40.75 -5.37
N SER A 47 12.63 39.45 -5.63
CA SER A 47 12.96 38.41 -4.64
C SER A 47 14.06 37.49 -5.18
N PRO A 48 14.89 36.88 -4.31
CA PRO A 48 15.81 35.83 -4.73
C PRO A 48 15.03 34.72 -5.46
N ILE A 49 15.61 34.15 -6.50
CA ILE A 49 14.95 33.04 -7.22
C ILE A 49 14.71 31.84 -6.31
N HIS A 50 15.64 31.58 -5.38
CA HIS A 50 15.54 30.52 -4.39
C HIS A 50 16.15 30.97 -3.07
N ARG A 51 15.55 30.53 -1.94
CA ARG A 51 16.05 30.82 -0.58
C ARG A 51 17.52 30.38 -0.41
N THR A 52 17.84 29.16 -0.82
CA THR A 52 19.21 28.60 -0.74
C THR A 52 20.26 29.45 -1.46
N ILE A 53 19.91 30.10 -2.58
CA ILE A 53 20.85 30.99 -3.29
C ILE A 53 21.15 32.22 -2.42
N ALA A 54 20.13 32.81 -1.79
CA ALA A 54 20.32 33.94 -0.89
C ALA A 54 21.17 33.55 0.33
N GLU A 55 20.91 32.40 0.92
CA GLU A 55 21.65 31.87 2.07
C GLU A 55 23.12 31.59 1.73
N PHE A 56 23.38 30.94 0.59
CA PHE A 56 24.73 30.71 0.06
C PHE A 56 25.49 32.01 -0.16
N LEU A 57 24.87 33.00 -0.80
CA LEU A 57 25.52 34.30 -1.08
C LEU A 57 25.79 35.08 0.21
N ALA A 58 24.86 35.04 1.17
CA ALA A 58 25.04 35.66 2.48
C ALA A 58 26.21 35.00 3.25
N ALA A 59 26.26 33.67 3.27
CA ALA A 59 27.37 32.93 3.87
C ALA A 59 28.70 33.25 3.18
N LYS A 60 28.73 33.25 1.84
CA LYS A 60 29.93 33.62 1.07
C LYS A 60 30.44 35.03 1.38
N PHE A 61 29.52 35.99 1.54
CA PHE A 61 29.86 37.33 1.99
C PHE A 61 30.47 37.32 3.41
N LEU A 62 29.85 36.60 4.35
CA LEU A 62 30.35 36.47 5.71
C LEU A 62 31.75 35.83 5.77
N VAL A 63 32.00 34.77 4.99
CA VAL A 63 33.33 34.15 4.87
C VAL A 63 34.37 35.17 4.40
N HIS A 64 34.03 35.96 3.38
CA HIS A 64 34.94 37.00 2.89
C HIS A 64 35.25 38.02 3.99
N ARG A 65 34.24 38.49 4.74
CA ARG A 65 34.43 39.42 5.86
C ARG A 65 35.26 38.82 6.99
N ILE A 66 35.09 37.53 7.30
CA ILE A 66 35.90 36.82 8.29
C ILE A 66 37.38 36.80 7.86
N ARG A 67 37.65 36.48 6.59
CA ARG A 67 39.01 36.49 6.03
C ARG A 67 39.63 37.89 5.99
N GLU A 68 38.81 38.95 5.96
CA GLU A 68 39.25 40.35 6.13
C GLU A 68 39.40 40.79 7.60
N GLY A 69 39.24 39.89 8.56
CA GLY A 69 39.48 40.13 9.99
C GLY A 69 38.23 40.32 10.85
N LEU A 70 37.01 40.12 10.32
CA LEU A 70 35.80 40.10 11.15
C LEU A 70 35.82 38.85 12.05
N PRO A 71 35.80 38.97 13.40
CA PRO A 71 35.85 37.79 14.26
C PRO A 71 34.62 36.91 14.10
N LEU A 72 34.80 35.59 13.99
CA LEU A 72 33.71 34.61 13.88
C LEU A 72 32.64 34.79 14.97
N LYS A 73 33.06 35.09 16.21
CA LYS A 73 32.16 35.32 17.34
C LYS A 73 31.12 36.42 17.08
N ARG A 74 31.47 37.46 16.29
CA ARG A 74 30.52 38.52 15.91
C ARG A 74 29.49 38.03 14.91
N VAL A 75 29.90 37.16 13.98
CA VAL A 75 28.98 36.52 13.02
C VAL A 75 28.04 35.57 13.76
N LEU A 76 28.58 34.73 14.65
CA LEU A 76 27.78 33.81 15.46
C LEU A 76 26.75 34.52 16.35
N ALA A 77 27.08 35.71 16.87
CA ALA A 77 26.12 36.52 17.63
C ALA A 77 24.87 36.94 16.82
N LEU A 78 24.94 36.91 15.48
CA LEU A 78 23.79 37.16 14.60
C LEU A 78 23.04 35.87 14.23
N LEU A 79 23.77 34.75 14.10
CA LEU A 79 23.24 33.49 13.60
C LEU A 79 22.71 32.55 14.69
N THR A 80 23.00 32.85 15.97
CA THR A 80 22.73 31.95 17.09
C THR A 80 21.96 32.64 18.21
N GLY A 81 21.14 31.86 18.92
CA GLY A 81 20.40 32.30 20.09
C GLY A 81 21.28 32.49 21.33
N PHE A 82 20.66 32.99 22.41
CA PHE A 82 21.34 33.21 23.70
C PHE A 82 21.84 31.90 24.33
N ASP A 83 21.17 30.79 24.03
CA ASP A 83 21.51 29.41 24.41
C ASP A 83 22.62 28.81 23.55
N GLY A 84 22.95 29.50 22.46
CA GLY A 84 23.88 29.07 21.45
C GLY A 84 23.34 28.07 20.43
N GLY A 85 22.03 27.84 20.38
CA GLY A 85 21.42 27.13 19.25
C GLY A 85 21.50 27.99 17.98
N THR A 86 21.62 27.36 16.81
CA THR A 86 21.44 28.06 15.53
C THR A 86 20.00 28.50 15.38
N LEU A 87 19.77 29.76 15.00
CA LEU A 87 18.43 30.26 14.76
C LEU A 87 17.83 29.58 13.53
N ALA A 88 16.64 28.98 13.66
CA ALA A 88 16.01 28.18 12.60
C ALA A 88 15.94 28.92 11.25
N GLU A 89 15.56 30.19 11.26
CA GLU A 89 15.47 31.01 10.03
C GLU A 89 16.82 31.35 9.39
N LEU A 90 17.90 31.27 10.14
CA LEU A 90 19.27 31.57 9.68
C LEU A 90 20.13 30.31 9.57
N ARG A 91 19.54 29.13 9.80
CA ARG A 91 20.26 27.85 9.83
C ARG A 91 20.86 27.51 8.48
N GLY A 92 20.23 27.89 7.37
CA GLY A 92 20.81 27.74 6.03
C GLY A 92 22.04 28.62 5.81
N VAL A 93 22.03 29.89 6.25
CA VAL A 93 23.22 30.75 6.20
C VAL A 93 24.35 30.16 7.05
N TYR A 94 24.01 29.65 8.24
CA TYR A 94 24.96 28.98 9.13
C TYR A 94 25.59 27.74 8.49
N ALA A 95 24.77 26.88 7.88
CA ALA A 95 25.21 25.66 7.22
C ALA A 95 26.19 25.96 6.06
N TRP A 96 25.84 26.91 5.19
CA TRP A 96 26.74 27.35 4.13
C TRP A 96 28.01 28.02 4.66
N LEU A 97 27.93 28.75 5.76
CA LEU A 97 29.11 29.34 6.41
C LEU A 97 30.08 28.24 6.84
N ALA A 98 29.57 27.16 7.44
CA ALA A 98 30.37 25.99 7.83
C ALA A 98 31.02 25.30 6.63
N CYS A 99 30.28 25.12 5.53
CA CYS A 99 30.80 24.51 4.30
C CYS A 99 31.88 25.36 3.60
N LEU A 100 31.79 26.69 3.67
CA LEU A 100 32.66 27.60 2.91
C LEU A 100 33.86 28.15 3.70
N CYS A 101 33.81 28.06 5.04
CA CYS A 101 34.83 28.57 5.96
C CYS A 101 35.62 27.42 6.60
N GLU A 102 36.36 26.67 5.79
CA GLU A 102 37.12 25.48 6.23
C GLU A 102 38.01 25.76 7.45
N GLU A 103 38.59 26.96 7.54
CA GLU A 103 39.47 27.37 8.62
C GLU A 103 38.77 27.42 10.00
N GLU A 104 37.45 27.60 10.00
CA GLU A 104 36.60 27.70 11.20
C GLU A 104 35.59 26.53 11.30
N SER A 105 35.65 25.59 10.34
CA SER A 105 34.71 24.48 10.19
C SER A 105 34.55 23.68 11.47
N ALA A 106 35.63 23.47 12.23
CA ALA A 106 35.58 22.66 13.45
C ALA A 106 34.65 23.25 14.53
N ILE A 107 34.67 24.58 14.71
CA ILE A 107 33.81 25.27 15.66
C ILE A 107 32.36 25.26 15.16
N LEU A 108 32.18 25.40 13.85
CA LEU A 108 30.86 25.47 13.24
C LEU A 108 30.16 24.10 13.23
N ILE A 109 30.90 23.05 12.92
CA ILE A 109 30.43 21.65 12.89
C ILE A 109 30.01 21.16 14.26
N ASP A 110 30.81 21.41 15.31
CA ASP A 110 30.50 20.95 16.66
C ASP A 110 29.15 21.49 17.17
N ARG A 111 28.81 22.70 16.75
CA ARG A 111 27.64 23.42 17.25
C ARG A 111 26.33 23.05 16.56
N ASP A 112 26.34 22.74 15.26
CA ASP A 112 25.15 22.31 14.55
C ASP A 112 25.44 21.33 13.39
N PRO A 113 25.82 20.07 13.73
CA PRO A 113 26.19 19.09 12.72
C PRO A 113 24.98 18.70 11.84
N LEU A 114 23.78 18.57 12.43
CA LEU A 114 22.59 18.23 11.66
C LEU A 114 22.21 19.37 10.69
N GLY A 115 22.25 20.64 11.12
CA GLY A 115 21.89 21.75 10.24
C GLY A 115 22.81 21.87 9.03
N ILE A 116 24.10 21.56 9.19
CA ILE A 116 25.06 21.55 8.09
C ILE A 116 24.69 20.52 7.02
N ILE A 117 24.32 19.30 7.44
CA ILE A 117 23.88 18.24 6.51
C ILE A 117 22.61 18.67 5.79
N LEU A 118 21.62 19.21 6.52
CA LEU A 118 20.29 19.48 5.98
C LEU A 118 20.21 20.69 5.04
N TYR A 119 20.99 21.74 5.32
CA TYR A 119 20.84 23.03 4.64
C TYR A 119 22.10 23.48 3.88
N GLY A 120 23.23 22.80 4.09
CA GLY A 120 24.50 23.08 3.43
C GLY A 120 24.78 22.10 2.29
N ASP A 121 26.06 21.97 1.96
CA ASP A 121 26.58 20.97 1.05
C ASP A 121 27.82 20.31 1.67
N ALA A 122 27.62 19.14 2.27
CA ALA A 122 28.69 18.38 2.90
C ALA A 122 29.74 17.88 1.89
N ALA A 123 29.44 17.87 0.59
CA ALA A 123 30.39 17.48 -0.44
C ALA A 123 31.49 18.54 -0.65
N ILE A 124 31.30 19.77 -0.18
CA ILE A 124 32.34 20.82 -0.23
C ILE A 124 33.40 20.64 0.87
N LEU A 125 33.02 20.03 2.00
CA LEU A 125 33.90 19.87 3.16
C LEU A 125 35.11 18.98 2.83
N SER A 126 36.25 19.30 3.46
CA SER A 126 37.42 18.42 3.41
C SER A 126 37.13 17.05 4.06
N LEU A 127 37.95 16.04 3.77
CA LEU A 127 37.84 14.74 4.41
C LEU A 127 37.88 14.83 5.95
N LEU A 128 38.77 15.67 6.50
CA LEU A 128 38.88 15.88 7.95
C LEU A 128 37.62 16.51 8.53
N SER A 129 37.03 17.49 7.83
CA SER A 129 35.79 18.14 8.23
C SER A 129 34.59 17.21 8.14
N ARG A 130 34.51 16.33 7.14
CA ARG A 130 33.47 15.28 7.09
C ARG A 130 33.61 14.26 8.22
N GLN A 131 34.85 13.83 8.52
CA GLN A 131 35.11 12.95 9.67
C GLN A 131 34.67 13.60 10.99
N LEU A 132 34.96 14.89 11.17
CA LEU A 132 34.51 15.65 12.31
C LEU A 132 32.98 15.77 12.34
N LEU A 133 32.35 16.01 11.19
CA LEU A 133 30.89 16.11 11.06
C LEU A 133 30.20 14.80 11.47
N ILE A 134 30.71 13.65 11.02
CA ILE A 134 30.25 12.32 11.44
C ILE A 134 30.38 12.16 12.95
N LYS A 135 31.53 12.53 13.53
CA LYS A 135 31.75 12.45 14.99
C LYS A 135 30.81 13.37 15.77
N SER A 136 30.66 14.63 15.36
CA SER A 136 29.77 15.59 16.01
C SER A 136 28.31 15.16 15.90
N LEU A 137 27.91 14.54 14.79
CA LEU A 137 26.58 13.95 14.63
C LEU A 137 26.36 12.77 15.59
N ARG A 138 27.36 11.90 15.76
CA ARG A 138 27.32 10.83 16.78
C ARG A 138 27.16 11.40 18.19
N ASP A 139 27.95 12.41 18.53
CA ASP A 139 27.90 13.06 19.84
C ASP A 139 26.55 13.76 20.07
N LEU A 140 25.96 14.35 19.02
CA LEU A 140 24.62 14.91 19.07
C LEU A 140 23.56 13.84 19.35
N ALA A 141 23.61 12.70 18.66
CA ALA A 141 22.67 11.60 18.86
C ALA A 141 22.73 11.04 20.30
N LYS A 142 23.93 11.00 20.90
CA LYS A 142 24.11 10.60 22.31
C LYS A 142 23.50 11.62 23.29
N LYS A 143 23.64 12.91 23.00
CA LYS A 143 23.11 13.99 23.86
C LYS A 143 21.59 14.16 23.72
N ASN A 144 21.07 13.98 22.52
CA ASN A 144 19.66 14.15 22.19
C ASN A 144 19.20 13.07 21.20
N PRO A 145 18.72 11.90 21.67
CA PRO A 145 18.24 10.83 20.80
C PRO A 145 17.07 11.24 19.89
N SER A 146 16.34 12.30 20.23
CA SER A 146 15.19 12.79 19.43
C SER A 146 15.55 13.93 18.49
N PHE A 147 16.84 14.22 18.25
CA PHE A 147 17.28 15.38 17.46
C PHE A 147 16.76 15.40 16.01
N ARG A 148 16.28 14.26 15.51
CA ARG A 148 15.75 14.06 14.15
C ARG A 148 14.23 13.84 14.10
N ALA A 149 13.54 13.84 15.24
CA ALA A 149 12.11 13.47 15.31
C ALA A 149 11.19 14.34 14.41
N GLU A 150 11.58 15.58 14.13
CA GLU A 150 10.84 16.52 13.28
C GLU A 150 11.36 16.59 11.83
N ASN A 151 12.42 15.85 11.48
CA ASN A 151 13.00 15.91 10.14
C ASN A 151 13.37 14.54 9.56
N TRP A 152 12.54 14.09 8.63
CA TRP A 152 12.62 12.80 7.94
C TRP A 152 13.44 12.85 6.64
N SER A 153 14.11 13.96 6.37
CA SER A 153 14.86 14.13 5.12
C SER A 153 16.11 13.22 5.11
N ALA A 154 16.22 12.35 4.10
CA ALA A 154 17.30 11.37 3.97
C ALA A 154 18.30 11.73 2.85
N GLU A 155 17.82 12.28 1.73
CA GLU A 155 18.65 12.56 0.53
C GLU A 155 19.87 13.45 0.81
N GLN A 156 19.75 14.43 1.71
CA GLN A 156 20.82 15.36 2.05
C GLN A 156 22.02 14.67 2.71
N PHE A 157 21.81 13.52 3.36
CA PHE A 157 22.89 12.74 3.96
C PHE A 157 23.83 12.15 2.91
N GLY A 158 23.36 11.93 1.67
CA GLY A 158 24.19 11.39 0.58
C GLY A 158 25.41 12.25 0.26
N ALA A 159 25.31 13.57 0.40
CA ALA A 159 26.41 14.51 0.17
C ALA A 159 27.58 14.35 1.18
N LEU A 160 27.34 13.68 2.31
CA LEU A 160 28.37 13.37 3.30
C LEU A 160 29.34 12.29 2.81
N VAL A 161 28.91 11.45 1.87
CA VAL A 161 29.60 10.22 1.52
C VAL A 161 30.65 10.42 0.42
N SER A 162 31.81 9.80 0.63
CA SER A 162 32.88 9.64 -0.37
C SER A 162 33.59 8.31 -0.16
N ALA A 163 34.23 7.77 -1.20
CA ALA A 163 34.94 6.49 -1.14
C ALA A 163 35.93 6.40 0.03
N ASP A 164 36.64 7.50 0.34
CA ASP A 164 37.61 7.55 1.45
C ASP A 164 36.98 7.37 2.85
N LEU A 165 35.66 7.49 2.98
CA LEU A 165 34.92 7.30 4.23
C LEU A 165 34.43 5.85 4.43
N ALA A 166 34.55 4.99 3.43
CA ALA A 166 34.10 3.60 3.53
C ALA A 166 34.70 2.84 4.74
N PRO A 167 36.01 2.97 5.07
CA PRO A 167 36.55 2.33 6.28
C PRO A 167 35.92 2.82 7.58
N ILE A 168 35.51 4.09 7.64
CA ILE A 168 34.85 4.67 8.81
C ILE A 168 33.42 4.16 8.92
N PHE A 169 32.66 4.15 7.81
CA PHE A 169 31.32 3.59 7.81
C PHE A 169 31.34 2.10 8.17
N ALA A 170 32.27 1.31 7.64
CA ALA A 170 32.42 -0.09 8.02
C ALA A 170 32.66 -0.30 9.52
N GLN A 171 33.39 0.62 10.19
CA GLN A 171 33.56 0.58 11.65
C GLN A 171 32.26 0.90 12.39
N ILE A 172 31.51 1.90 11.91
CA ILE A 172 30.22 2.29 12.49
C ILE A 172 29.20 1.15 12.40
N LEU A 173 29.06 0.55 11.21
CA LEU A 173 28.10 -0.55 10.98
C LEU A 173 28.38 -1.78 11.87
N LYS A 174 29.65 -1.96 12.30
CA LYS A 174 30.06 -3.06 13.19
C LYS A 174 29.87 -2.78 14.68
N ASP A 175 29.68 -1.53 15.07
CA ASP A 175 29.55 -1.14 16.47
C ASP A 175 28.13 -1.45 16.97
N GLN A 176 28.03 -2.44 17.86
CA GLN A 176 26.76 -2.94 18.40
C GLN A 176 26.12 -1.99 19.41
N GLU A 177 26.92 -1.13 20.03
CA GLU A 177 26.46 -0.18 21.05
C GLU A 177 26.17 1.21 20.44
N GLU A 178 26.22 1.32 19.11
CA GLU A 178 25.99 2.57 18.41
C GLU A 178 24.54 3.05 18.57
N SER A 179 24.37 4.37 18.68
CA SER A 179 23.03 4.97 18.79
C SER A 179 22.17 4.61 17.57
N PRO A 180 20.95 4.06 17.74
CA PRO A 180 20.07 3.70 16.62
C PRO A 180 19.80 4.85 15.66
N VAL A 181 19.61 6.07 16.19
CA VAL A 181 19.29 7.26 15.39
C VAL A 181 20.52 7.74 14.62
N PHE A 182 21.71 7.61 15.19
CA PHE A 182 22.95 7.90 14.45
C PHE A 182 23.20 6.85 13.36
N LEU A 183 22.96 5.57 13.66
CA LEU A 183 23.08 4.51 12.68
C LEU A 183 22.14 4.76 11.48
N ASP A 184 20.89 5.17 11.72
CA ASP A 184 19.96 5.55 10.64
C ASP A 184 20.51 6.68 9.77
N CYS A 185 21.09 7.73 10.35
CA CYS A 185 21.73 8.80 9.57
C CYS A 185 22.85 8.28 8.66
N ILE A 186 23.62 7.29 9.11
CA ILE A 186 24.70 6.70 8.31
C ILE A 186 24.14 5.77 7.23
N LEU A 187 23.07 5.03 7.52
CA LEU A 187 22.39 4.19 6.53
C LEU A 187 21.76 5.05 5.43
N ASP A 188 21.11 6.16 5.77
CA ASP A 188 20.59 7.13 4.79
C ASP A 188 21.71 7.77 3.96
N ALA A 189 22.85 8.07 4.59
CA ALA A 189 24.02 8.58 3.89
C ALA A 189 24.51 7.57 2.84
N ILE A 190 24.58 6.29 3.20
CA ILE A 190 24.97 5.22 2.27
C ILE A 190 23.92 5.05 1.16
N GLU A 191 22.63 5.04 1.48
CA GLU A 191 21.53 4.90 0.50
C GLU A 191 21.53 6.00 -0.56
N HIS A 192 21.82 7.24 -0.17
CA HIS A 192 21.75 8.39 -1.07
C HIS A 192 23.12 8.87 -1.59
N GLY A 193 24.21 8.25 -1.16
CA GLY A 193 25.59 8.58 -1.53
C GLY A 193 26.08 7.87 -2.81
N PRO A 194 27.35 8.06 -3.20
CA PRO A 194 27.99 7.20 -4.20
C PRO A 194 28.02 5.73 -3.74
N LEU A 195 28.07 4.81 -4.70
CA LEU A 195 28.12 3.37 -4.44
C LEU A 195 29.37 2.98 -3.63
N LEU A 196 29.19 2.23 -2.54
CA LEU A 196 30.27 1.67 -1.71
C LEU A 196 30.15 0.13 -1.58
N PRO A 197 30.36 -0.65 -2.66
CA PRO A 197 30.12 -2.10 -2.69
C PRO A 197 30.80 -2.88 -1.55
N GLU A 198 31.93 -2.40 -1.06
CA GLU A 198 32.68 -2.97 0.07
C GLU A 198 31.89 -3.02 1.38
N LEU A 199 30.84 -2.20 1.54
CA LEU A 199 29.98 -2.19 2.73
C LEU A 199 28.88 -3.25 2.70
N GLY A 200 28.67 -3.94 1.57
CA GLY A 200 27.54 -4.86 1.39
C GLY A 200 27.46 -5.94 2.46
N HIS A 201 28.58 -6.56 2.83
CA HIS A 201 28.62 -7.59 3.87
C HIS A 201 28.29 -7.04 5.27
N ASP A 202 28.70 -5.81 5.57
CA ASP A 202 28.44 -5.17 6.85
C ASP A 202 26.97 -4.72 6.97
N LEU A 203 26.36 -4.28 5.86
CA LEU A 203 24.92 -4.01 5.77
C LEU A 203 24.09 -5.28 5.95
N LEU A 204 24.48 -6.40 5.33
CA LEU A 204 23.83 -7.69 5.56
C LEU A 204 23.88 -8.09 7.03
N LYS A 205 25.00 -7.92 7.73
CA LYS A 205 25.07 -8.24 9.16
C LYS A 205 24.02 -7.51 9.99
N ILE A 206 23.73 -6.25 9.69
CA ILE A 206 22.68 -5.48 10.37
C ILE A 206 21.31 -6.13 10.15
N LEU A 207 21.01 -6.56 8.91
CA LEU A 207 19.74 -7.21 8.57
C LEU A 207 19.51 -8.51 9.35
N TYR A 208 20.57 -9.29 9.56
CA TYR A 208 20.52 -10.57 10.29
C TYR A 208 20.62 -10.42 11.81
N ASP A 209 20.84 -9.21 12.33
CA ASP A 209 21.04 -8.99 13.77
C ASP A 209 19.70 -8.67 14.46
N PRO A 210 19.13 -9.58 15.26
CA PRO A 210 17.84 -9.35 15.91
C PRO A 210 17.92 -8.30 17.03
N THR A 211 19.12 -7.89 17.47
CA THR A 211 19.30 -6.87 18.50
C THR A 211 19.19 -5.45 17.93
N ARG A 212 19.31 -5.30 16.60
CA ARG A 212 19.16 -4.01 15.91
C ARG A 212 17.69 -3.62 15.79
N ALA A 213 17.41 -2.33 15.96
CA ALA A 213 16.06 -1.80 15.83
C ALA A 213 15.46 -2.11 14.45
N GLY A 214 14.14 -2.33 14.38
CA GLY A 214 13.44 -2.65 13.14
C GLY A 214 13.67 -1.60 12.05
N GLU A 215 13.63 -0.30 12.41
CA GLU A 215 13.92 0.79 11.47
C GLU A 215 15.34 0.72 10.93
N ASN A 216 16.36 0.49 11.77
CA ASN A 216 17.74 0.34 11.29
C ASN A 216 17.88 -0.80 10.28
N ARG A 217 17.16 -1.91 10.48
CA ARG A 217 17.18 -3.03 9.54
C ARG A 217 16.50 -2.65 8.23
N VAL A 218 15.40 -1.91 8.26
CA VAL A 218 14.75 -1.39 7.05
C VAL A 218 15.68 -0.43 6.29
N SER A 219 16.30 0.53 6.97
CA SER A 219 17.28 1.46 6.38
C SER A 219 18.50 0.70 5.83
N ALA A 220 18.96 -0.35 6.51
CA ALA A 220 20.05 -1.19 6.03
C ALA A 220 19.70 -1.95 4.75
N LEU A 221 18.45 -2.39 4.58
CA LEU A 221 17.99 -3.02 3.35
C LEU A 221 17.99 -2.01 2.19
N ALA A 222 17.55 -0.77 2.44
CA ALA A 222 17.56 0.28 1.44
C ALA A 222 18.99 0.64 1.01
N ALA A 223 19.89 0.85 1.98
CA ALA A 223 21.31 1.06 1.76
C ALA A 223 21.98 -0.12 1.03
N PHE A 224 21.64 -1.37 1.38
CA PHE A 224 22.17 -2.56 0.72
C PHE A 224 21.75 -2.63 -0.75
N ARG A 225 20.47 -2.40 -1.04
CA ARG A 225 19.93 -2.37 -2.41
C ARG A 225 20.56 -1.28 -3.25
N HIS A 226 20.85 -0.11 -2.68
CA HIS A 226 21.58 0.92 -3.39
C HIS A 226 23.02 0.49 -3.66
N THR A 227 23.69 -0.05 -2.65
CA THR A 227 25.11 -0.44 -2.71
C THR A 227 25.37 -1.59 -3.69
N LEU A 228 24.46 -2.56 -3.76
CA LEU A 228 24.53 -3.75 -4.61
C LEU A 228 23.22 -3.94 -5.40
N PRO A 229 22.91 -3.06 -6.38
CA PRO A 229 21.60 -2.99 -7.02
C PRO A 229 21.23 -4.21 -7.87
N ASN A 230 22.23 -5.00 -8.26
CA ASN A 230 22.05 -6.19 -9.10
C ASN A 230 22.12 -7.51 -8.30
N ASP A 231 22.34 -7.48 -6.98
CA ASP A 231 22.47 -8.68 -6.17
C ASP A 231 21.10 -9.25 -5.77
N ARG A 232 20.34 -9.68 -6.77
CA ARG A 232 18.98 -10.23 -6.60
C ARG A 232 19.01 -11.58 -5.87
N GLU A 233 20.09 -12.33 -5.99
CA GLU A 233 20.26 -13.60 -5.28
C GLU A 233 20.37 -13.35 -3.77
N ALA A 234 21.17 -12.39 -3.32
CA ALA A 234 21.24 -12.04 -1.89
C ALA A 234 19.88 -11.57 -1.34
N LEU A 235 19.13 -10.76 -2.12
CA LEU A 235 17.77 -10.35 -1.72
C LEU A 235 16.81 -11.54 -1.63
N LYS A 236 16.91 -12.49 -2.57
CA LYS A 236 16.09 -13.71 -2.54
C LYS A 236 16.44 -14.59 -1.35
N THR A 237 17.73 -14.81 -1.08
CA THR A 237 18.19 -15.55 0.11
C THR A 237 17.70 -14.89 1.40
N LEU A 238 17.75 -13.55 1.49
CA LEU A 238 17.22 -12.83 2.63
C LEU A 238 15.71 -13.05 2.79
N LEU A 239 14.94 -13.03 1.71
CA LEU A 239 13.50 -13.31 1.78
C LEU A 239 13.23 -14.76 2.21
N GLU A 240 14.01 -15.73 1.72
CA GLU A 240 13.94 -17.13 2.14
C GLU A 240 14.26 -17.28 3.64
N ASP A 241 15.30 -16.60 4.12
CA ASP A 241 15.67 -16.59 5.54
C ASP A 241 14.62 -15.94 6.43
N ILE A 242 13.96 -14.87 5.97
CA ILE A 242 12.79 -14.28 6.64
C ILE A 242 11.62 -15.27 6.65
N ASN A 243 11.43 -16.03 5.57
CA ASN A 243 10.34 -17.00 5.46
C ASN A 243 10.55 -18.23 6.34
N GLU A 244 11.80 -18.60 6.58
CA GLU A 244 12.21 -19.70 7.47
C GLU A 244 12.51 -19.23 8.90
N GLU A 245 12.08 -18.01 9.26
CA GLU A 245 12.22 -17.42 10.60
C GLU A 245 13.68 -17.35 11.10
N ARG A 246 14.66 -17.37 10.19
CA ARG A 246 16.09 -17.12 10.51
C ARG A 246 16.40 -15.64 10.68
N VAL A 247 15.60 -14.78 10.06
CA VAL A 247 15.70 -13.32 10.16
C VAL A 247 14.39 -12.78 10.69
N LEU A 248 14.49 -11.96 11.75
CA LEU A 248 13.35 -11.34 12.41
C LEU A 248 12.71 -10.28 11.51
N ASP A 249 11.39 -10.31 11.30
CA ASP A 249 10.65 -9.30 10.52
C ASP A 249 9.23 -9.12 11.08
N ASP A 250 9.16 -8.73 12.36
CA ASP A 250 7.90 -8.66 13.13
C ASP A 250 6.81 -7.83 12.43
N ASN A 251 7.17 -6.77 11.71
CA ASN A 251 6.19 -5.88 11.07
C ASN A 251 6.08 -6.14 9.56
N ARG A 252 6.74 -7.20 9.06
CA ARG A 252 6.73 -7.63 7.65
C ARG A 252 7.23 -6.53 6.69
N ARG A 253 7.97 -5.54 7.20
CA ARG A 253 8.46 -4.40 6.41
C ARG A 253 9.58 -4.84 5.47
N LEU A 254 10.50 -5.69 5.95
CA LEU A 254 11.57 -6.22 5.10
C LEU A 254 10.98 -7.09 4.00
N ARG A 255 10.06 -8.01 4.36
CA ARG A 255 9.31 -8.84 3.42
C ARG A 255 8.63 -8.01 2.34
N GLY A 256 7.89 -6.96 2.71
CA GLY A 256 7.21 -6.08 1.75
C GLY A 256 8.18 -5.44 0.76
N ILE A 257 9.28 -4.85 1.24
CA ILE A 257 10.30 -4.23 0.39
C ILE A 257 10.96 -5.26 -0.54
N LEU A 258 11.26 -6.46 -0.04
CA LEU A 258 11.83 -7.54 -0.81
C LEU A 258 10.87 -8.06 -1.89
N LEU A 259 9.58 -8.18 -1.58
CA LEU A 259 8.57 -8.58 -2.56
C LEU A 259 8.47 -7.58 -3.71
N TYR A 260 8.45 -6.26 -3.44
CA TYR A 260 8.54 -5.26 -4.52
C TYR A 260 9.81 -5.36 -5.35
N ALA A 261 10.94 -5.70 -4.73
CA ALA A 261 12.21 -5.82 -5.43
C ALA A 261 12.28 -7.09 -6.30
N LEU A 262 11.69 -8.18 -5.84
CA LEU A 262 11.84 -9.52 -6.40
C LEU A 262 10.70 -9.96 -7.32
N TYR A 263 9.47 -9.48 -7.09
CA TYR A 263 8.31 -9.83 -7.89
C TYR A 263 8.11 -8.86 -9.07
N PRO A 264 7.65 -9.31 -10.26
CA PRO A 264 7.48 -10.71 -10.69
C PRO A 264 8.73 -11.31 -11.35
N ALA A 265 9.84 -10.54 -11.43
CA ALA A 265 10.99 -10.90 -12.26
C ALA A 265 11.81 -12.08 -11.72
N THR A 266 11.94 -12.20 -10.40
CA THR A 266 12.67 -13.26 -9.71
C THR A 266 11.74 -14.25 -9.02
N ILE A 267 10.70 -13.76 -8.36
CA ILE A 267 9.64 -14.59 -7.76
C ILE A 267 8.47 -14.60 -8.74
N ARG A 268 8.11 -15.77 -9.25
CA ARG A 268 7.03 -15.92 -10.23
C ARG A 268 5.65 -15.96 -9.57
N PRO A 269 4.57 -15.68 -10.32
CA PRO A 269 3.20 -15.74 -9.80
C PRO A 269 2.81 -17.06 -9.13
N ASN A 270 3.31 -18.20 -9.60
CA ASN A 270 3.07 -19.52 -9.00
C ASN A 270 3.91 -19.80 -7.74
N GLU A 271 4.88 -18.94 -7.41
CA GLU A 271 5.73 -19.08 -6.22
C GLU A 271 5.33 -18.12 -5.10
N ILE A 272 4.59 -17.05 -5.43
CA ILE A 272 4.32 -15.93 -4.52
C ILE A 272 3.61 -16.36 -3.24
N GLY A 273 2.71 -17.34 -3.32
CA GLY A 273 1.94 -17.82 -2.17
C GLY A 273 2.81 -18.33 -1.03
N ARG A 274 4.02 -18.83 -1.31
CA ARG A 274 4.99 -19.27 -0.30
C ARG A 274 5.48 -18.14 0.60
N TYR A 275 5.40 -16.90 0.12
CA TYR A 275 5.88 -15.71 0.81
C TYR A 275 4.74 -14.84 1.37
N LEU A 276 3.49 -15.26 1.18
CA LEU A 276 2.31 -14.61 1.72
C LEU A 276 2.04 -15.13 3.15
N VAL A 277 2.21 -14.26 4.13
CA VAL A 277 1.97 -14.50 5.56
C VAL A 277 0.64 -13.91 5.99
N GLN A 278 -0.16 -14.70 6.70
CA GLN A 278 -1.53 -14.37 7.10
C GLN A 278 -1.60 -13.28 8.17
N GLU A 279 -0.68 -13.34 9.13
CA GLU A 279 -0.52 -12.36 10.20
C GLU A 279 0.18 -11.12 9.62
N ALA A 280 -0.60 -10.14 9.20
CA ALA A 280 -0.11 -8.82 8.87
C ALA A 280 -0.61 -7.86 9.95
N GLU A 281 0.26 -7.08 10.57
CA GLU A 281 -0.18 -6.07 11.55
C GLU A 281 -1.28 -5.17 10.98
N HIS A 282 -2.14 -4.63 11.83
CA HIS A 282 -3.19 -3.65 11.46
C HIS A 282 -2.65 -2.35 10.81
N HIS A 283 -1.33 -2.18 10.73
CA HIS A 283 -0.67 -1.01 10.16
C HIS A 283 -0.44 -1.14 8.66
N ILE A 284 -0.80 -0.09 7.93
CA ILE A 284 -0.48 0.03 6.50
C ILE A 284 1.03 0.15 6.35
N ASN A 285 1.64 -0.76 5.61
CA ASN A 285 3.07 -0.79 5.32
C ASN A 285 3.32 -1.36 3.92
N ALA A 286 4.60 -1.53 3.55
CA ALA A 286 4.98 -2.03 2.23
C ALA A 286 4.36 -3.40 1.91
N TYR A 287 4.32 -4.33 2.87
CA TYR A 287 3.77 -5.67 2.67
C TYR A 287 2.25 -5.64 2.51
N THR A 288 1.53 -4.95 3.40
CA THR A 288 0.07 -4.89 3.32
C THR A 288 -0.41 -4.19 2.05
N THR A 289 0.30 -3.14 1.62
CA THR A 289 0.06 -2.46 0.34
C THR A 289 0.35 -3.38 -0.85
N PHE A 290 1.47 -4.11 -0.80
CA PHE A 290 1.85 -5.05 -1.85
C PHE A 290 0.77 -6.12 -2.04
N VAL A 291 0.32 -6.77 -0.96
CA VAL A 291 -0.66 -7.84 -1.04
C VAL A 291 -2.03 -7.33 -1.49
N ALA A 292 -2.54 -6.27 -0.86
CA ALA A 292 -3.90 -5.78 -1.13
C ALA A 292 -4.06 -5.22 -2.55
N LYS A 293 -3.05 -4.51 -3.06
CA LYS A 293 -3.19 -3.66 -4.26
C LYS A 293 -2.23 -4.06 -5.37
N ASP A 294 -0.94 -4.06 -5.06
CA ASP A 294 0.07 -4.04 -6.12
C ASP A 294 0.37 -5.42 -6.67
N LEU A 295 0.16 -6.50 -5.91
CA LEU A 295 0.42 -7.87 -6.36
C LEU A 295 -0.34 -8.18 -7.65
N VAL A 296 -1.67 -7.99 -7.64
CA VAL A 296 -2.53 -8.24 -8.81
C VAL A 296 -2.18 -7.28 -9.96
N LEU A 297 -1.91 -6.00 -9.63
CA LEU A 297 -1.56 -4.98 -10.62
C LEU A 297 -0.22 -5.27 -11.33
N LEU A 298 0.75 -5.83 -10.61
CA LEU A 298 2.07 -6.17 -11.11
C LEU A 298 2.11 -7.53 -11.82
N THR A 299 1.06 -8.36 -11.70
CA THR A 299 0.96 -9.64 -12.42
C THR A 299 0.50 -9.40 -13.85
N ASN A 300 1.13 -10.09 -14.81
CA ASN A 300 0.57 -10.18 -16.17
C ASN A 300 -0.85 -10.79 -16.09
N PRO A 301 -1.88 -10.17 -16.67
CA PRO A 301 -3.24 -10.70 -16.66
C PRO A 301 -3.36 -12.18 -17.06
N GLU A 302 -2.55 -12.64 -18.02
CA GLU A 302 -2.52 -14.04 -18.47
C GLU A 302 -2.00 -15.01 -17.40
N GLU A 303 -1.20 -14.53 -16.46
CA GLU A 303 -0.57 -15.30 -15.39
C GLU A 303 -1.33 -15.19 -14.05
N LEU A 304 -2.37 -14.36 -13.95
CA LEU A 304 -3.17 -14.22 -12.73
C LEU A 304 -3.67 -15.56 -12.15
N PRO A 305 -4.15 -16.53 -12.96
CA PRO A 305 -4.57 -17.82 -12.43
C PRO A 305 -3.45 -18.62 -11.75
N LEU A 306 -2.18 -18.34 -12.07
CA LEU A 306 -1.04 -19.01 -11.44
C LEU A 306 -0.92 -18.65 -9.96
N ILE A 307 -1.40 -17.47 -9.52
CA ILE A 307 -1.40 -17.11 -8.09
C ILE A 307 -2.27 -18.08 -7.28
N LEU A 308 -3.37 -18.55 -7.88
CA LEU A 308 -4.29 -19.51 -7.26
C LEU A 308 -3.71 -20.92 -7.13
N SER A 309 -2.46 -21.18 -7.54
CA SER A 309 -1.81 -22.49 -7.27
C SER A 309 -1.50 -22.67 -5.79
N GLU A 310 -1.05 -21.59 -5.13
CA GLU A 310 -0.61 -21.60 -3.72
C GLU A 310 -1.54 -20.80 -2.79
N VAL A 311 -2.43 -19.98 -3.36
CA VAL A 311 -3.34 -19.11 -2.61
C VAL A 311 -4.77 -19.70 -2.58
N ASN A 312 -5.32 -19.86 -1.38
CA ASN A 312 -6.71 -20.23 -1.14
C ASN A 312 -7.27 -19.39 0.02
N ALA A 313 -8.49 -18.87 -0.11
CA ALA A 313 -9.20 -18.11 0.92
C ALA A 313 -9.30 -18.86 2.25
N LEU A 314 -9.42 -20.20 2.22
CA LEU A 314 -9.39 -21.03 3.43
C LEU A 314 -8.09 -20.91 4.21
N ASN A 315 -6.96 -20.64 3.53
CA ASN A 315 -5.70 -20.42 4.22
C ASN A 315 -5.83 -19.22 5.17
N PHE A 316 -6.59 -18.19 4.80
CA PHE A 316 -6.67 -16.92 5.53
C PHE A 316 -7.94 -16.77 6.39
N ALA A 317 -8.72 -17.83 6.58
CA ALA A 317 -9.97 -17.79 7.33
C ALA A 317 -9.74 -17.68 8.86
N GLY A 318 -10.47 -16.76 9.51
CA GLY A 318 -10.48 -16.63 10.98
C GLY A 318 -9.55 -15.58 11.60
N ASN A 319 -8.81 -14.82 10.79
CA ASN A 319 -7.89 -13.77 11.27
C ASN A 319 -8.57 -12.38 11.31
N PRO A 320 -8.37 -11.55 12.37
CA PRO A 320 -8.83 -10.15 12.43
C PRO A 320 -8.36 -9.25 11.26
N ASP A 321 -7.30 -9.58 10.53
CA ASP A 321 -6.81 -8.84 9.34
C ASP A 321 -7.51 -9.22 8.02
N HIS A 322 -8.79 -9.57 8.13
CA HIS A 322 -9.62 -10.05 7.04
C HIS A 322 -9.74 -9.05 5.87
N TYR A 323 -9.52 -7.75 6.09
CA TYR A 323 -9.74 -6.73 5.06
C TYR A 323 -8.73 -6.81 3.91
N ILE A 324 -7.43 -6.98 4.20
CA ILE A 324 -6.37 -7.10 3.18
C ILE A 324 -6.64 -8.31 2.29
N TRP A 325 -6.97 -9.45 2.91
CA TRP A 325 -7.23 -10.69 2.18
C TRP A 325 -8.56 -10.65 1.42
N ARG A 326 -9.57 -9.90 1.91
CA ARG A 326 -10.81 -9.64 1.16
C ARG A 326 -10.57 -8.80 -0.09
N GLU A 327 -9.84 -7.70 0.07
CA GLU A 327 -9.46 -6.79 -1.02
C GLU A 327 -8.66 -7.58 -2.05
N PHE A 328 -7.61 -8.28 -1.63
CA PHE A 328 -6.75 -9.08 -2.51
C PHE A 328 -7.50 -10.21 -3.24
N ILE A 329 -8.19 -11.10 -2.52
CA ILE A 329 -8.87 -12.26 -3.14
C ILE A 329 -10.02 -11.80 -4.03
N GLY A 330 -10.81 -10.82 -3.58
CA GLY A 330 -11.89 -10.25 -4.37
C GLY A 330 -11.36 -9.62 -5.66
N HIS A 331 -10.30 -8.82 -5.56
CA HIS A 331 -9.71 -8.14 -6.70
C HIS A 331 -9.07 -9.14 -7.67
N LEU A 332 -8.36 -10.15 -7.16
CA LEU A 332 -7.77 -11.24 -7.97
C LEU A 332 -8.85 -11.98 -8.77
N ILE A 333 -9.94 -12.39 -8.13
CA ILE A 333 -11.04 -13.10 -8.81
C ILE A 333 -11.71 -12.22 -9.85
N LEU A 334 -11.95 -10.94 -9.52
CA LEU A 334 -12.52 -9.99 -10.48
C LEU A 334 -11.64 -9.87 -11.72
N GLN A 335 -10.32 -9.70 -11.57
CA GLN A 335 -9.41 -9.60 -12.70
C GLN A 335 -9.33 -10.93 -13.49
N ILE A 336 -9.33 -12.08 -12.81
CA ILE A 336 -9.38 -13.38 -13.50
C ILE A 336 -10.66 -13.52 -14.32
N LEU A 337 -11.82 -13.10 -13.81
CA LEU A 337 -13.07 -13.12 -14.58
C LEU A 337 -12.99 -12.19 -15.80
N VAL A 338 -12.49 -10.96 -15.61
CA VAL A 338 -12.37 -9.97 -16.70
C VAL A 338 -11.48 -10.48 -17.84
N HIS A 339 -10.39 -11.18 -17.53
CA HIS A 339 -9.41 -11.61 -18.54
C HIS A 339 -9.62 -13.03 -19.06
N HIS A 340 -10.10 -13.95 -18.22
CA HIS A 340 -10.19 -15.38 -18.53
C HIS A 340 -11.61 -15.94 -18.47
N GLY A 341 -12.59 -15.19 -17.98
CA GLY A 341 -13.90 -15.74 -17.65
C GLY A 341 -14.67 -16.31 -18.85
N GLU A 342 -14.49 -15.76 -20.05
CA GLU A 342 -15.14 -16.27 -21.28
C GLU A 342 -14.30 -17.32 -22.03
N THR A 343 -12.99 -17.37 -21.80
CA THR A 343 -12.05 -18.23 -22.55
C THR A 343 -11.66 -19.48 -21.77
N ALA A 344 -11.67 -19.43 -20.44
CA ALA A 344 -11.30 -20.55 -19.58
C ALA A 344 -12.34 -21.67 -19.60
N PRO A 345 -11.91 -22.95 -19.54
CA PRO A 345 -12.82 -24.07 -19.36
C PRO A 345 -13.62 -23.94 -18.05
N ALA A 346 -14.91 -24.28 -18.09
CA ALA A 346 -15.79 -24.19 -16.91
C ALA A 346 -15.25 -24.95 -15.68
N VAL A 347 -14.54 -26.07 -15.89
CA VAL A 347 -13.87 -26.82 -14.81
C VAL A 347 -12.85 -25.96 -14.07
N GLN A 348 -12.00 -25.24 -14.80
CA GLN A 348 -10.95 -24.41 -14.21
C GLN A 348 -11.55 -23.19 -13.52
N LEU A 349 -12.48 -22.52 -14.20
CA LEU A 349 -13.15 -21.34 -13.63
C LEU A 349 -13.95 -21.70 -12.36
N TYR A 350 -14.57 -22.88 -12.33
CA TYR A 350 -15.25 -23.39 -11.15
C TYR A 350 -14.28 -23.65 -9.99
N ASP A 351 -13.10 -24.23 -10.25
CA ASP A 351 -12.03 -24.39 -9.25
C ASP A 351 -11.56 -23.04 -8.69
N TRP A 352 -11.26 -22.08 -9.57
CA TRP A 352 -10.78 -20.75 -9.18
C TRP A 352 -11.77 -20.00 -8.29
N LEU A 353 -13.06 -19.97 -8.66
CA LEU A 353 -14.12 -19.39 -7.82
C LEU A 353 -14.27 -20.13 -6.49
N GLY A 354 -13.97 -21.44 -6.46
CA GLY A 354 -13.97 -22.25 -5.24
C GLY A 354 -12.85 -21.89 -4.27
N LYS A 355 -11.68 -21.49 -4.79
CA LYS A 355 -10.53 -21.04 -3.97
C LYS A 355 -10.74 -19.69 -3.32
N ALA A 356 -11.81 -18.97 -3.70
CA ALA A 356 -12.20 -17.71 -3.09
C ALA A 356 -13.28 -17.86 -2.00
N LEU A 357 -13.57 -19.09 -1.56
CA LEU A 357 -14.59 -19.36 -0.53
C LEU A 357 -13.96 -19.53 0.86
N ASP A 358 -14.63 -19.00 1.87
CA ASP A 358 -14.28 -19.18 3.28
C ASP A 358 -14.74 -20.55 3.83
N GLN A 359 -14.48 -20.79 5.11
CA GLN A 359 -14.87 -22.02 5.81
C GLN A 359 -16.38 -22.30 5.87
N TYR A 360 -17.21 -21.31 5.51
CA TYR A 360 -18.67 -21.41 5.44
C TYR A 360 -19.18 -21.43 3.99
N TRP A 361 -18.28 -21.68 3.03
CA TRP A 361 -18.59 -21.70 1.59
C TRP A 361 -19.12 -20.35 1.08
N GLN A 362 -18.79 -19.26 1.77
CA GLN A 362 -19.14 -17.90 1.35
C GLN A 362 -17.96 -17.25 0.63
N PRO A 363 -18.21 -16.48 -0.42
CA PRO A 363 -17.15 -15.81 -1.15
C PRO A 363 -16.47 -14.73 -0.32
N VAL A 364 -15.14 -14.68 -0.42
CA VAL A 364 -14.27 -13.71 0.22
C VAL A 364 -14.00 -12.58 -0.77
N ALA A 365 -14.74 -11.49 -0.62
CA ALA A 365 -14.49 -10.21 -1.28
C ALA A 365 -15.13 -9.10 -0.43
N ASP A 366 -14.72 -7.86 -0.63
CA ASP A 366 -15.45 -6.73 -0.06
C ASP A 366 -16.72 -6.40 -0.87
N GLN A 367 -17.46 -5.37 -0.45
CA GLN A 367 -18.73 -5.00 -1.07
C GLN A 367 -18.58 -4.48 -2.50
N GLU A 368 -17.50 -3.75 -2.79
CA GLU A 368 -17.23 -3.17 -4.11
C GLU A 368 -16.87 -4.26 -5.11
N GLU A 369 -15.90 -5.13 -4.79
CA GLU A 369 -15.54 -6.29 -5.61
C GLU A 369 -16.73 -7.22 -5.79
N THR A 370 -17.50 -7.51 -4.73
CA THR A 370 -18.70 -8.36 -4.84
C THR A 370 -19.67 -7.80 -5.88
N ALA A 371 -19.96 -6.49 -5.82
CA ALA A 371 -20.86 -5.85 -6.77
C ALA A 371 -20.29 -5.86 -8.20
N ALA A 372 -18.98 -5.69 -8.36
CA ALA A 372 -18.30 -5.75 -9.65
C ALA A 372 -18.34 -7.16 -10.26
N ILE A 373 -18.06 -8.19 -9.47
CA ILE A 373 -18.12 -9.61 -9.88
C ILE A 373 -19.54 -9.99 -10.28
N GLN A 374 -20.55 -9.64 -9.47
CA GLN A 374 -21.96 -9.88 -9.79
C GLN A 374 -22.36 -9.19 -11.10
N ARG A 375 -21.92 -7.95 -11.32
CA ARG A 375 -22.20 -7.20 -12.54
C ARG A 375 -21.57 -7.88 -13.75
N TRP A 376 -20.32 -8.32 -13.65
CA TRP A 376 -19.62 -9.02 -14.72
C TRP A 376 -20.30 -10.36 -15.04
N LEU A 377 -20.61 -11.18 -14.05
CA LEU A 377 -21.31 -12.46 -14.26
C LEU A 377 -22.69 -12.26 -14.89
N SER A 378 -23.39 -11.19 -14.53
CA SER A 378 -24.70 -10.86 -15.10
C SER A 378 -24.61 -10.44 -16.57
N SER A 379 -23.52 -9.78 -16.99
CA SER A 379 -23.33 -9.37 -18.39
C SER A 379 -22.79 -10.47 -19.30
N HIS A 380 -22.32 -11.59 -18.74
CA HIS A 380 -21.75 -12.73 -19.48
C HIS A 380 -22.52 -14.03 -19.18
N PRO A 381 -23.80 -14.13 -19.60
CA PRO A 381 -24.71 -15.19 -19.17
C PRO A 381 -24.28 -16.61 -19.58
N THR A 382 -23.46 -16.74 -20.62
CA THR A 382 -22.86 -18.02 -21.06
C THR A 382 -21.98 -18.65 -19.99
N VAL A 383 -21.32 -17.83 -19.16
CA VAL A 383 -20.37 -18.29 -18.14
C VAL A 383 -21.08 -18.96 -16.96
N PRO A 384 -22.07 -18.33 -16.26
CA PRO A 384 -22.87 -19.02 -15.25
C PRO A 384 -23.56 -20.30 -15.75
N LEU A 385 -24.04 -20.32 -17.00
CA LEU A 385 -24.66 -21.51 -17.60
C LEU A 385 -23.66 -22.67 -17.75
N ALA A 386 -22.45 -22.38 -18.23
CA ALA A 386 -21.38 -23.37 -18.38
C ALA A 386 -20.92 -23.90 -17.00
N LEU A 387 -20.77 -23.01 -16.02
CA LEU A 387 -20.46 -23.37 -14.63
C LEU A 387 -21.56 -24.25 -14.01
N PHE A 388 -22.83 -23.94 -14.26
CA PHE A 388 -23.96 -24.73 -13.78
C PHE A 388 -23.97 -26.14 -14.37
N HIS A 389 -23.71 -26.27 -15.68
CA HIS A 389 -23.56 -27.58 -16.32
C HIS A 389 -22.42 -28.39 -15.70
N HIS A 390 -21.27 -27.76 -15.46
CA HIS A 390 -20.15 -28.43 -14.82
C HIS A 390 -20.49 -28.88 -13.39
N TRP A 391 -21.05 -27.98 -12.55
CA TRP A 391 -21.55 -28.31 -11.21
C TRP A 391 -22.53 -29.49 -11.25
N LEU A 392 -23.54 -29.44 -12.12
CA LEU A 392 -24.52 -30.52 -12.27
C LEU A 392 -23.87 -31.86 -12.59
N SER A 393 -22.76 -31.86 -13.35
CA SER A 393 -22.04 -33.08 -13.74
C SER A 393 -21.26 -33.71 -12.58
N ILE A 394 -20.69 -32.91 -11.68
CA ILE A 394 -19.82 -33.39 -10.58
C ILE A 394 -20.55 -33.54 -9.25
N THR A 395 -21.69 -32.88 -9.06
CA THR A 395 -22.39 -32.87 -7.78
C THR A 395 -23.10 -34.22 -7.52
N PRO A 396 -22.97 -34.77 -6.30
CA PRO A 396 -23.53 -36.08 -5.95
C PRO A 396 -25.06 -36.05 -5.76
N PHE A 397 -25.65 -34.88 -5.48
CA PHE A 397 -27.09 -34.70 -5.24
C PHE A 397 -27.58 -35.38 -3.95
N GLU A 398 -26.76 -35.36 -2.89
CA GLU A 398 -27.14 -35.88 -1.57
C GLU A 398 -28.05 -34.90 -0.81
N SER A 399 -27.81 -33.60 -1.00
CA SER A 399 -28.62 -32.52 -0.43
C SER A 399 -28.85 -31.42 -1.47
N PRO A 400 -29.69 -31.67 -2.50
CA PRO A 400 -29.77 -30.83 -3.70
C PRO A 400 -30.04 -29.36 -3.42
N VAL A 401 -30.83 -29.05 -2.41
CA VAL A 401 -31.15 -27.66 -2.03
C VAL A 401 -29.93 -26.93 -1.45
N LEU A 402 -29.15 -27.61 -0.61
CA LEU A 402 -27.93 -27.04 -0.03
C LEU A 402 -26.86 -26.89 -1.11
N GLU A 403 -26.60 -27.94 -1.88
CA GLU A 403 -25.60 -27.93 -2.96
C GLU A 403 -25.91 -26.88 -4.03
N TYR A 404 -27.19 -26.61 -4.30
CA TYR A 404 -27.62 -25.54 -5.21
C TYR A 404 -27.43 -24.15 -4.61
N ASN A 405 -27.66 -23.98 -3.31
CA ASN A 405 -27.36 -22.72 -2.64
C ASN A 405 -25.85 -22.46 -2.62
N ASP A 406 -25.04 -23.49 -2.37
CA ASP A 406 -23.58 -23.40 -2.37
C ASP A 406 -23.04 -23.06 -3.76
N PHE A 407 -23.67 -23.61 -4.81
CA PHE A 407 -23.38 -23.21 -6.20
C PHE A 407 -23.58 -21.71 -6.40
N TRP A 408 -24.75 -21.17 -6.03
CA TRP A 408 -24.99 -19.74 -6.22
C TRP A 408 -24.14 -18.88 -5.31
N ALA A 409 -23.85 -19.31 -4.08
CA ALA A 409 -22.90 -18.64 -3.19
C ALA A 409 -21.51 -18.53 -3.83
N ARG A 410 -21.02 -19.59 -4.49
CA ARG A 410 -19.77 -19.57 -5.26
C ARG A 410 -19.77 -18.55 -6.39
N LEU A 411 -20.93 -18.31 -6.99
CA LEU A 411 -21.13 -17.28 -8.01
C LEU A 411 -21.57 -15.94 -7.40
N TYR A 412 -21.16 -15.66 -6.16
CA TYR A 412 -21.43 -14.40 -5.46
C TYR A 412 -22.93 -14.08 -5.36
N ASN A 413 -23.79 -15.10 -5.32
CA ASN A 413 -25.25 -14.98 -5.36
C ASN A 413 -25.77 -14.12 -6.52
N VAL A 414 -25.10 -14.18 -7.68
CA VAL A 414 -25.57 -13.52 -8.90
C VAL A 414 -26.96 -14.05 -9.28
N ASN A 415 -27.81 -13.17 -9.79
CA ASN A 415 -29.12 -13.60 -10.28
C ASN A 415 -28.96 -14.52 -11.50
N PRO A 416 -29.72 -15.62 -11.61
CA PRO A 416 -29.61 -16.50 -12.76
C PRO A 416 -30.00 -15.78 -14.07
N PRO A 417 -29.27 -16.00 -15.19
CA PRO A 417 -29.46 -15.29 -16.46
C PRO A 417 -30.89 -15.28 -17.01
N GLU A 418 -31.27 -14.31 -17.84
CA GLU A 418 -32.57 -14.33 -18.53
C GLU A 418 -32.76 -15.63 -19.34
N GLY A 419 -33.96 -16.23 -19.29
CA GLY A 419 -34.28 -17.49 -19.93
C GLY A 419 -33.85 -18.74 -19.14
N PHE A 420 -33.22 -18.59 -17.97
CA PHE A 420 -32.76 -19.71 -17.15
C PHE A 420 -33.87 -20.72 -16.79
N PRO A 421 -35.12 -20.33 -16.44
CA PRO A 421 -36.19 -21.31 -16.17
C PRO A 421 -36.49 -22.21 -17.36
N GLN A 422 -36.56 -21.64 -18.57
CA GLN A 422 -36.78 -22.38 -19.81
C GLN A 422 -35.60 -23.31 -20.13
N TRP A 423 -34.38 -22.86 -19.87
CA TRP A 423 -33.18 -23.67 -20.03
C TRP A 423 -33.12 -24.84 -19.04
N LEU A 424 -33.45 -24.62 -17.76
CA LEU A 424 -33.56 -25.67 -16.76
C LEU A 424 -34.60 -26.73 -17.16
N LEU A 425 -35.73 -26.30 -17.72
CA LEU A 425 -36.78 -27.20 -18.21
C LEU A 425 -36.28 -28.09 -19.35
N GLN A 426 -35.56 -27.52 -20.31
CA GLN A 426 -34.95 -28.28 -21.41
C GLN A 426 -33.89 -29.26 -20.89
N LEU A 427 -33.02 -28.80 -19.99
CA LEU A 427 -31.97 -29.61 -19.38
C LEU A 427 -32.57 -30.78 -18.57
N ALA A 428 -33.65 -30.51 -17.82
CA ALA A 428 -34.42 -31.53 -17.13
C ALA A 428 -34.88 -32.60 -18.12
N GLY A 429 -35.42 -32.24 -19.29
CA GLY A 429 -35.85 -33.17 -20.34
C GLY A 429 -34.75 -34.15 -20.80
N THR A 430 -33.53 -33.67 -20.92
CA THR A 430 -32.38 -34.48 -21.38
C THR A 430 -31.65 -35.27 -20.29
N GLN A 431 -31.96 -35.00 -19.01
CA GLN A 431 -31.22 -35.58 -17.90
C GLN A 431 -31.63 -37.04 -17.65
N SER A 432 -30.65 -37.95 -17.60
CA SER A 432 -30.89 -39.39 -17.41
C SER A 432 -31.11 -39.76 -15.94
N ASN A 433 -30.44 -39.07 -15.02
CA ASN A 433 -30.62 -39.27 -13.58
C ASN A 433 -31.95 -38.65 -13.11
N THR A 434 -32.87 -39.47 -12.61
CA THR A 434 -34.21 -39.05 -12.18
C THR A 434 -34.18 -37.97 -11.09
N THR A 435 -33.32 -38.11 -10.07
CA THR A 435 -33.21 -37.12 -8.99
C THR A 435 -32.78 -35.76 -9.51
N LYS A 436 -31.77 -35.73 -10.40
CA LYS A 436 -31.30 -34.49 -11.04
C LYS A 436 -32.38 -33.90 -11.95
N ALA A 437 -33.04 -34.73 -12.75
CA ALA A 437 -34.11 -34.31 -13.65
C ALA A 437 -35.28 -33.67 -12.89
N ASP A 438 -35.76 -34.31 -11.83
CA ASP A 438 -36.85 -33.82 -10.99
C ASP A 438 -36.48 -32.51 -10.28
N PHE A 439 -35.24 -32.42 -9.77
CA PHE A 439 -34.73 -31.19 -9.16
C PHE A 439 -34.76 -30.01 -10.15
N LEU A 440 -34.21 -30.19 -11.35
CA LEU A 440 -34.17 -29.15 -12.38
C LEU A 440 -35.56 -28.70 -12.80
N PHE A 441 -36.49 -29.66 -12.94
CA PHE A 441 -37.89 -29.37 -13.25
C PHE A 441 -38.56 -28.53 -12.15
N ARG A 442 -38.44 -28.96 -10.89
CA ARG A 442 -38.99 -28.23 -9.73
C ARG A 442 -38.39 -26.84 -9.60
N GLU A 443 -37.09 -26.71 -9.86
CA GLU A 443 -36.42 -25.42 -9.82
C GLU A 443 -36.94 -24.47 -10.91
N SER A 444 -37.15 -24.97 -12.12
CA SER A 444 -37.78 -24.21 -13.20
C SER A 444 -39.18 -23.71 -12.81
N VAL A 445 -40.01 -24.57 -12.19
CA VAL A 445 -41.33 -24.19 -11.66
C VAL A 445 -41.22 -23.13 -10.57
N ARG A 446 -40.35 -23.34 -9.58
CA ARG A 446 -40.13 -22.43 -8.45
C ARG A 446 -39.72 -21.03 -8.91
N MET A 447 -38.78 -20.96 -9.86
CA MET A 447 -38.30 -19.70 -10.41
C MET A 447 -39.37 -18.99 -11.24
N SER A 448 -40.19 -19.75 -11.98
CA SER A 448 -41.30 -19.21 -12.78
C SER A 448 -42.45 -18.70 -11.92
N ALA A 449 -42.62 -19.24 -10.71
CA ALA A 449 -43.60 -18.78 -9.73
C ALA A 449 -43.14 -17.53 -8.94
N SER A 450 -41.88 -17.11 -9.06
CA SER A 450 -41.36 -15.93 -8.36
C SER A 450 -41.87 -14.64 -9.01
N SER A 451 -42.47 -13.75 -8.21
CA SER A 451 -42.93 -12.44 -8.68
C SER A 451 -41.81 -11.49 -9.10
N GLN A 452 -40.56 -11.84 -8.80
CA GLN A 452 -39.38 -11.04 -9.14
C GLN A 452 -38.83 -11.36 -10.54
N ARG A 453 -39.32 -12.41 -11.21
CA ARG A 453 -38.87 -12.84 -12.54
C ARG A 453 -39.94 -12.62 -13.60
N ARG A 454 -39.58 -12.02 -14.74
CA ARG A 454 -40.50 -11.74 -15.86
C ARG A 454 -40.42 -12.76 -16.99
N ASP A 455 -39.34 -13.53 -17.05
CA ASP A 455 -39.03 -14.61 -18.01
C ASP A 455 -39.49 -15.99 -17.51
N GLY A 456 -40.37 -16.03 -16.50
CA GLY A 456 -40.92 -17.27 -15.97
C GLY A 456 -41.86 -17.96 -16.98
N LEU A 457 -41.82 -19.29 -17.02
CA LEU A 457 -42.73 -20.08 -17.82
C LEU A 457 -44.16 -20.02 -17.26
N THR A 458 -45.13 -20.02 -18.16
CA THR A 458 -46.54 -20.17 -17.85
C THR A 458 -46.87 -21.61 -17.49
N LEU A 459 -47.96 -21.80 -16.74
CA LEU A 459 -48.49 -23.12 -16.44
C LEU A 459 -48.79 -23.94 -17.71
N LYS A 460 -49.21 -23.26 -18.80
CA LYS A 460 -49.48 -23.91 -20.09
C LYS A 460 -48.21 -24.51 -20.70
N GLU A 461 -47.07 -23.83 -20.60
CA GLU A 461 -45.79 -24.32 -21.11
C GLU A 461 -45.29 -25.55 -20.32
N PHE A 462 -45.46 -25.56 -19.00
CA PHE A 462 -45.18 -26.77 -18.20
C PHE A 462 -46.08 -27.96 -18.56
N TRP A 463 -47.38 -27.74 -18.79
CA TRP A 463 -48.28 -28.79 -19.27
C TRP A 463 -47.89 -29.30 -20.65
N GLU A 464 -47.49 -28.42 -21.56
CA GLU A 464 -47.04 -28.83 -22.90
C GLU A 464 -45.75 -29.66 -22.85
N PHE A 465 -44.81 -29.28 -21.97
CA PHE A 465 -43.58 -30.02 -21.76
C PHE A 465 -43.83 -31.42 -21.18
N THR A 466 -44.71 -31.53 -20.17
CA THR A 466 -45.04 -32.82 -19.53
C THR A 466 -45.79 -33.77 -20.46
N ARG A 467 -46.56 -33.28 -21.45
CA ARG A 467 -47.16 -34.14 -22.49
C ARG A 467 -46.14 -34.89 -23.34
N HIS A 468 -44.96 -34.28 -23.54
CA HIS A 468 -43.87 -34.88 -24.30
C HIS A 468 -42.85 -35.59 -23.41
N ASN A 469 -42.99 -35.48 -22.08
CA ASN A 469 -42.07 -36.03 -21.08
C ASN A 469 -42.88 -36.53 -19.87
N ASP A 470 -43.58 -37.66 -20.04
CA ASP A 470 -44.56 -38.18 -19.08
C ASP A 470 -44.04 -38.31 -17.64
N ARG A 471 -42.73 -38.54 -17.45
CA ARG A 471 -42.10 -38.64 -16.13
C ARG A 471 -42.33 -37.43 -15.23
N PHE A 472 -42.46 -36.23 -15.80
CA PHE A 472 -42.61 -34.99 -15.04
C PHE A 472 -44.06 -34.67 -14.70
N ARG A 473 -45.03 -35.40 -15.23
CA ARG A 473 -46.46 -35.14 -14.99
C ARG A 473 -46.81 -35.24 -13.51
N GLY A 474 -46.38 -36.30 -12.84
CA GLY A 474 -46.58 -36.46 -11.40
C GLY A 474 -45.84 -35.41 -10.57
N VAL A 475 -44.65 -34.99 -11.01
CA VAL A 475 -43.87 -33.94 -10.35
C VAL A 475 -44.59 -32.59 -10.44
N LEU A 476 -45.13 -32.24 -11.62
CA LEU A 476 -45.92 -31.03 -11.84
C LEU A 476 -47.18 -31.02 -10.99
N GLU A 477 -47.93 -32.13 -10.94
CA GLU A 477 -49.12 -32.26 -10.10
C GLU A 477 -48.81 -32.02 -8.62
N ILE A 478 -47.67 -32.52 -8.12
CA ILE A 478 -47.22 -32.26 -6.74
C ILE A 478 -46.93 -30.77 -6.52
N GLU A 479 -46.23 -30.10 -7.43
CA GLU A 479 -45.91 -28.66 -7.31
C GLU A 479 -47.15 -27.75 -7.42
N LEU A 480 -48.21 -28.22 -8.09
CA LEU A 480 -49.51 -27.54 -8.15
C LEU A 480 -50.38 -27.78 -6.91
N CYS A 481 -50.03 -28.76 -6.09
CA CYS A 481 -50.74 -29.08 -4.86
C CYS A 481 -50.18 -28.24 -3.70
N TRP A 482 -50.95 -27.24 -3.27
CA TRP A 482 -50.71 -26.55 -2.01
C TRP A 482 -51.14 -27.42 -0.82
N ASN A 483 -50.34 -28.42 -0.47
CA ASN A 483 -50.48 -29.10 0.82
C ASN A 483 -49.88 -28.18 1.89
N ILE A 484 -50.70 -27.31 2.50
CA ILE A 484 -50.24 -26.43 3.57
C ILE A 484 -49.82 -27.32 4.75
N PRO A 485 -48.52 -27.42 5.07
CA PRO A 485 -48.09 -28.29 6.15
C PRO A 485 -48.67 -27.78 7.46
N THR A 486 -49.11 -28.68 8.35
CA THR A 486 -49.68 -28.30 9.65
C THR A 486 -48.76 -27.39 10.46
N TRP A 487 -47.44 -27.47 10.27
CA TRP A 487 -46.48 -26.55 10.91
C TRP A 487 -46.57 -25.12 10.38
N ALA A 488 -46.83 -24.92 9.08
CA ALA A 488 -46.98 -23.60 8.47
C ALA A 488 -48.28 -22.93 8.93
N ILE A 489 -49.36 -23.71 9.05
CA ILE A 489 -50.62 -23.28 9.67
C ILE A 489 -50.37 -22.88 11.14
N LYS A 490 -49.68 -23.72 11.92
CA LYS A 490 -49.32 -23.42 13.32
C LYS A 490 -48.41 -22.18 13.45
N LYS A 491 -47.47 -21.97 12.52
CA LYS A 491 -46.57 -20.80 12.51
C LYS A 491 -47.33 -19.52 12.16
N ALA A 492 -48.24 -19.56 11.19
CA ALA A 492 -49.12 -18.44 10.85
C ALA A 492 -50.07 -18.09 12.01
N LEU A 493 -50.66 -19.09 12.66
CA LEU A 493 -51.48 -18.90 13.87
C LEU A 493 -50.66 -18.30 15.03
N ARG A 494 -49.44 -18.80 15.28
CA ARG A 494 -48.52 -18.23 16.30
C ARG A 494 -48.14 -16.78 15.98
N LYS A 495 -47.89 -16.45 14.71
CA LYS A 495 -47.57 -15.08 14.29
C LYS A 495 -48.78 -14.16 14.50
N LYS A 496 -49.98 -14.61 14.12
CA LYS A 496 -51.24 -13.90 14.33
C LYS A 496 -51.53 -13.66 15.82
N GLU A 497 -51.32 -14.66 16.66
CA GLU A 497 -51.50 -14.53 18.13
C GLU A 497 -50.46 -13.59 18.75
N LYS A 498 -49.19 -13.64 18.30
CA LYS A 498 -48.16 -12.67 18.75
C LYS A 498 -48.49 -11.24 18.32
N THR A 499 -49.04 -11.04 17.12
CA THR A 499 -49.50 -9.72 16.67
C THR A 499 -50.67 -9.24 17.53
N ARG A 500 -51.66 -10.09 17.78
CA ARG A 500 -52.82 -9.80 18.65
C ARG A 500 -52.38 -9.45 20.08
N GLN A 501 -51.45 -10.22 20.66
CA GLN A 501 -50.88 -9.93 21.98
C GLN A 501 -50.08 -8.62 22.01
N ARG A 502 -49.36 -8.27 20.94
CA ARG A 502 -48.66 -6.98 20.80
C ARG A 502 -49.64 -5.82 20.69
N GLU A 503 -50.74 -5.98 19.96
CA GLU A 503 -51.81 -4.98 19.84
C GLU A 503 -52.59 -4.81 21.15
N SER A 504 -52.94 -5.91 21.85
CA SER A 504 -53.56 -5.84 23.17
C SER A 504 -52.64 -5.21 24.22
N ARG A 505 -51.33 -5.50 24.21
CA ARG A 505 -50.35 -4.82 25.08
C ARG A 505 -50.20 -3.33 24.76
N ARG A 506 -50.31 -2.94 23.48
CA ARG A 506 -50.35 -1.53 23.07
C ARG A 506 -51.64 -0.85 23.55
N ALA A 507 -52.78 -1.53 23.51
CA ALA A 507 -54.06 -0.98 23.99
C ALA A 507 -54.11 -0.80 25.51
N VAL A 508 -53.48 -1.70 26.28
CA VAL A 508 -53.39 -1.61 27.75
C VAL A 508 -52.40 -0.52 28.22
N ASN A 509 -51.39 -0.17 27.42
CA ASN A 509 -50.46 0.91 27.73
C ASN A 509 -50.97 2.32 27.34
N PHE A 510 -52.18 2.43 26.79
CA PHE A 510 -52.84 3.69 26.41
C PHE A 510 -54.13 3.99 27.21
N GLN A 511 -54.40 3.22 28.28
CA GLN A 511 -55.33 3.56 29.37
C GLN A 511 -54.51 3.82 30.63
#